data_AF-A0A9J6FRJ4-F1
#
_entry.id   AF-A0A9J6FRJ4-F1
#
_cell.length_a   1.000
_cell.length_b   1.000
_cell.length_c   1.000
_cell.angle_alpha   90.00
_cell.angle_beta   90.00
_cell.angle_gamma   90.00
#
_symmetry.space_group_name_H-M   'P 1'
#
loop_
_entity.id
_entity.type
_entity.pdbx_description
1 polymer ?
#
loop_
_entity_poly.entity_id
_entity_poly.type
_entity_poly.pdbx_seq_one_letter_code
_entity_poly.pdbx_strand_id
1 'polypeptide(L)'
;MDEVLQPLPGEEPDEPATTTTEPRLPFNNADVAFPSDSWGKHVFSGVPLKVAYSVCLPGHDTSLLCAAKLVLFTVTDDTVTHEVFVRGVKVVLDEPGDPSSILQAVDSMHVCSGAGFFEEFPFARFHSNLTVWNGSLYNKTCTGTSSERCVACKYLRKILINQRCRRKKTKSETHLARKIKSKTQAVRRLKAKVEIVRRASCSTESGKREDRGNGTPEKERQPSS
;
A
#
# COMPACT_ATOMS: atom_id res chain seq x y z
N MET A 1 -54.58 26.44 93.76
CA MET A 1 -53.30 26.62 93.05
C MET A 1 -53.09 25.32 92.33
N ASP A 2 -53.68 25.22 91.13
CA ASP A 2 -53.69 24.02 90.32
C ASP A 2 -52.56 24.12 89.31
N GLU A 3 -51.58 23.24 89.46
CA GLU A 3 -50.40 23.15 88.61
C GLU A 3 -50.77 22.32 87.37
N VAL A 4 -50.84 23.00 86.23
CA VAL A 4 -51.11 22.39 84.92
C VAL A 4 -49.82 21.76 84.39
N LEU A 5 -49.70 20.43 84.47
CA LEU A 5 -48.65 19.70 83.74
C LEU A 5 -49.06 19.57 82.26
N GLN A 6 -48.28 20.20 81.37
CA GLN A 6 -48.34 19.96 79.92
C GLN A 6 -47.53 18.69 79.56
N PRO A 7 -48.02 17.82 78.66
CA PRO A 7 -47.22 16.73 78.12
C PRO A 7 -46.23 17.24 77.05
N LEU A 8 -45.01 16.68 77.07
CA LEU A 8 -43.95 16.91 76.09
C LEU A 8 -44.35 16.42 74.69
N PRO A 9 -43.86 17.07 73.61
CA PRO A 9 -44.12 16.63 72.24
C PRO A 9 -43.44 15.28 71.97
N GLY A 10 -44.23 14.33 71.47
CA GLY A 10 -43.76 13.02 71.03
C GLY A 10 -42.84 13.16 69.82
N GLU A 11 -41.69 12.51 69.90
CA GLU A 11 -40.82 12.24 68.76
C GLU A 11 -41.54 11.28 67.81
N GLU A 12 -41.88 11.76 66.61
CA GLU A 12 -42.30 10.88 65.52
C GLU A 12 -41.09 10.03 65.07
N PRO A 13 -41.24 8.70 64.92
CA PRO A 13 -40.18 7.88 64.34
C PRO A 13 -40.09 8.15 62.83
N ASP A 14 -38.93 8.67 62.41
CA ASP A 14 -38.53 8.83 61.01
C ASP A 14 -38.82 7.54 60.21
N GLU A 15 -39.71 7.64 59.21
CA GLU A 15 -39.85 6.62 58.18
C GLU A 15 -38.49 6.47 57.45
N PRO A 16 -37.98 5.25 57.23
CA PRO A 16 -36.77 5.08 56.45
C PRO A 16 -37.07 5.48 55.02
N ALA A 17 -36.55 6.65 54.63
CA ALA A 17 -36.51 7.10 53.25
C ALA A 17 -35.93 5.97 52.40
N THR A 18 -36.81 5.31 51.65
CA THR A 18 -36.42 4.27 50.70
C THR A 18 -35.72 5.01 49.58
N THR A 19 -34.40 5.16 49.74
CA THR A 19 -33.52 5.70 48.72
C THR A 19 -33.45 4.62 47.65
N THR A 20 -34.39 4.65 46.71
CA THR A 20 -34.29 3.95 45.43
C THR A 20 -33.04 4.47 44.76
N THR A 21 -31.94 3.76 45.02
CA THR A 21 -30.67 3.97 44.34
C THR A 21 -30.91 3.41 42.95
N GLU A 22 -31.25 4.29 42.00
CA GLU A 22 -31.25 3.93 40.59
C GLU A 22 -29.90 3.26 40.30
N PRO A 23 -29.87 2.07 39.68
CA PRO A 23 -28.61 1.47 39.27
C PRO A 23 -27.93 2.47 38.34
N ARG A 24 -26.85 3.08 38.83
CA ARG A 24 -25.96 3.91 38.03
C ARG A 24 -25.42 3.00 36.93
N LEU A 25 -26.04 3.07 35.75
CA LEU A 25 -25.46 2.50 34.54
C LEU A 25 -24.04 3.06 34.44
N PRO A 26 -22.99 2.21 34.41
CA PRO A 26 -21.60 2.65 34.55
C PRO A 26 -21.11 3.50 33.36
N PHE A 27 -21.88 3.57 32.28
CA PHE A 27 -21.55 4.34 31.09
C PHE A 27 -22.61 5.42 30.86
N ASN A 28 -22.37 6.61 31.41
CA ASN A 28 -23.17 7.77 31.06
C ASN A 28 -22.76 8.18 29.64
N ASN A 29 -23.65 7.96 28.66
CA ASN A 29 -23.42 8.25 27.24
C ASN A 29 -23.09 9.71 26.91
N ALA A 30 -23.26 10.58 27.91
CA ALA A 30 -22.86 11.97 27.90
C ALA A 30 -21.32 12.07 27.81
N ASP A 31 -20.86 12.21 26.57
CA ASP A 31 -19.68 12.96 26.19
C ASP A 31 -18.36 12.54 26.84
N VAL A 32 -17.92 11.31 26.51
CA VAL A 32 -16.48 11.02 26.55
C VAL A 32 -15.78 12.09 25.71
N ALA A 33 -14.96 12.90 26.37
CA ALA A 33 -14.24 13.98 25.72
C ALA A 33 -13.30 13.42 24.64
N PHE A 34 -13.30 14.03 23.47
CA PHE A 34 -12.38 13.62 22.41
C PHE A 34 -10.95 14.04 22.75
N PRO A 35 -9.96 13.15 22.56
CA PRO A 35 -8.54 13.50 22.70
C PRO A 35 -8.09 14.61 21.74
N SER A 36 -8.74 14.69 20.57
CA SER A 36 -8.44 15.64 19.51
C SER A 36 -9.67 15.94 18.66
N ASP A 37 -9.64 17.04 17.89
CA ASP A 37 -10.75 17.49 17.04
C ASP A 37 -11.04 16.57 15.84
N SER A 38 -10.22 15.55 15.63
CA SER A 38 -10.32 14.63 14.48
C SER A 38 -11.23 13.43 14.73
N TRP A 39 -11.78 13.30 15.94
CA TRP A 39 -12.66 12.19 16.32
C TRP A 39 -14.12 12.47 16.00
N GLY A 40 -14.81 11.47 15.46
CA GLY A 40 -16.26 11.43 15.34
C GLY A 40 -16.86 10.33 16.21
N LYS A 41 -18.08 10.55 16.71
CA LYS A 41 -18.87 9.59 17.49
C LYS A 41 -20.06 9.11 16.67
N HIS A 42 -20.29 7.81 16.67
CA HIS A 42 -21.36 7.14 15.95
C HIS A 42 -22.08 6.16 16.89
N VAL A 43 -23.40 6.25 17.01
CA VAL A 43 -24.21 5.34 17.83
C VAL A 43 -24.96 4.39 16.90
N PHE A 44 -24.76 3.07 17.05
CA PHE A 44 -25.27 2.07 16.11
C PHE A 44 -26.52 1.32 16.59
N SER A 45 -26.63 1.07 17.89
CA SER A 45 -27.70 0.24 18.47
C SER A 45 -27.97 0.70 19.89
N GLY A 46 -29.23 0.63 20.33
CA GLY A 46 -29.63 0.97 21.69
C GLY A 46 -29.41 -0.15 22.71
N VAL A 47 -29.54 -1.43 22.32
CA VAL A 47 -29.40 -2.60 23.23
C VAL A 47 -28.83 -3.83 22.48
N PRO A 48 -27.64 -4.37 22.82
CA PRO A 48 -26.66 -3.70 23.65
C PRO A 48 -26.23 -2.41 22.97
N LEU A 49 -25.92 -1.41 23.78
CA LEU A 49 -25.52 -0.12 23.27
C LEU A 49 -24.15 -0.24 22.62
N LYS A 50 -24.07 0.13 21.34
CA LYS A 50 -22.82 0.11 20.58
C LYS A 50 -22.48 1.51 20.10
N VAL A 51 -21.34 2.01 20.54
CA VAL A 51 -20.83 3.34 20.19
C VAL A 51 -19.46 3.18 19.55
N ALA A 52 -19.30 3.69 18.33
CA ALA A 52 -17.99 3.84 17.71
C ALA A 52 -17.47 5.27 17.85
N TYR A 53 -16.17 5.34 18.08
CA TYR A 53 -15.38 6.55 17.94
C TYR A 53 -14.39 6.31 16.81
N SER A 54 -14.29 7.23 15.85
CA SER A 54 -13.40 7.04 14.71
C SER A 54 -12.69 8.31 14.30
N VAL A 55 -11.43 8.14 13.87
CA VAL A 55 -10.68 9.16 13.12
C VAL A 55 -10.74 8.77 11.65
N CYS A 56 -11.40 9.58 10.85
CA CYS A 56 -11.57 9.36 9.42
C CYS A 56 -10.55 10.17 8.62
N LEU A 57 -10.04 9.57 7.54
CA LEU A 57 -9.20 10.23 6.56
C LEU A 57 -9.84 10.11 5.18
N PRO A 58 -9.64 11.10 4.29
CA PRO A 58 -10.03 10.95 2.90
C PRO A 58 -9.32 9.76 2.27
N GLY A 59 -10.09 9.02 1.49
CA GLY A 59 -9.62 7.94 0.66
C GLY A 59 -8.71 8.45 -0.47
N HIS A 60 -7.95 7.54 -1.08
CA HIS A 60 -7.22 7.77 -2.31
C HIS A 60 -8.20 8.13 -3.43
N ASP A 61 -9.38 7.51 -3.40
CA ASP A 61 -10.56 8.06 -4.04
C ASP A 61 -11.21 9.04 -3.05
N THR A 62 -11.18 10.34 -3.38
CA THR A 62 -11.71 11.42 -2.54
C THR A 62 -13.21 11.32 -2.28
N SER A 63 -13.92 10.43 -2.99
CA SER A 63 -15.33 10.13 -2.74
C SER A 63 -15.57 9.21 -1.53
N LEU A 64 -14.51 8.61 -0.97
CA LEU A 64 -14.60 7.69 0.16
C LEU A 64 -13.92 8.27 1.41
N LEU A 65 -14.54 8.06 2.57
CA LEU A 65 -13.93 8.28 3.87
C LEU A 65 -13.52 6.93 4.47
N CYS A 66 -12.28 6.83 4.91
CA CYS A 66 -11.73 5.63 5.53
C CYS A 66 -11.44 5.87 7.00
N ALA A 67 -11.91 4.99 7.89
CA ALA A 67 -11.52 5.02 9.29
C ALA A 67 -10.04 4.62 9.43
N ALA A 68 -9.19 5.59 9.78
CA ALA A 68 -7.79 5.36 10.09
C ALA A 68 -7.64 4.71 11.47
N LYS A 69 -8.46 5.16 12.43
CA LYS A 69 -8.59 4.60 13.77
C LYS A 69 -10.06 4.45 14.08
N LEU A 70 -10.43 3.37 14.74
CA LEU A 70 -11.79 3.06 15.16
C LEU A 70 -11.73 2.37 16.52
N VAL A 71 -12.52 2.84 17.47
CA VAL A 71 -12.74 2.21 18.77
C VAL A 71 -14.23 1.94 18.90
N LEU A 72 -14.59 0.67 19.03
CA LEU A 72 -15.96 0.25 19.22
C LEU A 72 -16.17 -0.13 20.69
N PHE A 73 -16.98 0.64 21.41
CA PHE A 73 -17.44 0.28 22.73
C PHE A 73 -18.78 -0.47 22.62
N THR A 74 -18.88 -1.60 23.31
CA THR A 74 -20.13 -2.29 23.54
C THR A 74 -20.43 -2.25 25.03
N VAL A 75 -21.55 -1.60 25.36
CA VAL A 75 -22.03 -1.41 26.72
C VAL A 75 -23.21 -2.36 26.93
N THR A 76 -23.06 -3.23 27.93
CA THR A 76 -24.14 -4.02 28.52
C THR A 76 -24.41 -3.52 29.93
N ASP A 77 -25.46 -4.04 30.58
CA ASP A 77 -25.88 -3.59 31.91
C ASP A 77 -24.73 -3.67 32.95
N ASP A 78 -23.87 -4.68 32.83
CA ASP A 78 -22.82 -4.97 33.81
C ASP A 78 -21.39 -4.69 33.32
N THR A 79 -21.18 -4.51 32.00
CA THR A 79 -19.82 -4.44 31.44
C THR A 79 -19.67 -3.49 30.26
N VAL A 80 -18.49 -2.89 30.15
CA VAL A 80 -18.05 -2.15 28.96
C VAL A 80 -16.90 -2.91 28.32
N THR A 81 -17.10 -3.35 27.08
CA THR A 81 -16.06 -3.99 26.28
C THR A 81 -15.64 -3.06 25.15
N HIS A 82 -14.40 -3.19 24.69
CA HIS A 82 -13.87 -2.35 23.62
C HIS A 82 -13.15 -3.19 22.56
N GLU A 83 -13.25 -2.74 21.31
CA GLU A 83 -12.46 -3.25 20.20
C GLU A 83 -11.77 -2.10 19.48
N VAL A 84 -10.45 -2.18 19.33
CA VAL A 84 -9.66 -1.16 18.64
C VAL A 84 -9.25 -1.68 17.27
N PHE A 85 -9.46 -0.86 16.25
CA PHE A 85 -9.00 -1.11 14.90
C PHE A 85 -8.16 0.07 14.41
N VAL A 86 -6.96 -0.24 13.91
CA VAL A 86 -6.10 0.74 13.23
C VAL A 86 -5.98 0.29 11.78
N ARG A 87 -6.54 1.09 10.87
CA ARG A 87 -6.65 0.77 9.43
C ARG A 87 -7.30 -0.59 9.15
N GLY A 88 -8.35 -0.91 9.91
CA GLY A 88 -9.07 -2.18 9.81
C GLY A 88 -8.34 -3.39 10.39
N VAL A 89 -7.14 -3.23 10.97
CA VAL A 89 -6.45 -4.28 11.72
C VAL A 89 -6.83 -4.17 13.19
N LYS A 90 -7.32 -5.25 13.79
CA LYS A 90 -7.63 -5.30 15.22
C LYS A 90 -6.34 -5.20 16.04
N VAL A 91 -6.28 -4.25 16.95
CA VAL A 91 -5.16 -4.02 17.87
C VAL A 91 -5.61 -4.39 19.27
N VAL A 92 -4.75 -5.11 19.99
CA VAL A 92 -4.98 -5.45 21.39
C VAL A 92 -4.32 -4.36 22.25
N LEU A 93 -5.07 -3.84 23.22
CA LEU A 93 -4.55 -2.98 24.28
C LEU A 93 -4.33 -3.84 25.53
N ASP A 94 -3.20 -3.65 26.19
CA ASP A 94 -2.81 -4.49 27.33
C ASP A 94 -3.59 -4.15 28.62
N GLU A 95 -4.09 -2.92 28.75
CA GLU A 95 -4.76 -2.46 29.97
C GLU A 95 -6.24 -2.16 29.74
N PRO A 96 -7.13 -2.70 30.60
CA PRO A 96 -8.51 -2.24 30.66
C PRO A 96 -8.52 -0.81 31.21
N GLY A 97 -8.76 0.17 30.33
CA GLY A 97 -8.90 1.56 30.70
C GLY A 97 -10.36 2.01 30.72
N ASP A 98 -10.62 3.14 31.37
CA ASP A 98 -11.83 3.89 31.09
C ASP A 98 -11.86 4.33 29.60
N PRO A 99 -13.05 4.62 29.03
CA PRO A 99 -13.18 4.98 27.62
C PRO A 99 -12.27 6.14 27.19
N SER A 100 -12.06 7.15 28.05
CA SER A 100 -11.25 8.32 27.72
C SER A 100 -9.77 7.93 27.60
N SER A 101 -9.27 7.14 28.54
CA SER A 101 -7.90 6.61 28.50
C SER A 101 -7.64 5.73 27.27
N ILE A 102 -8.63 4.91 26.88
CA ILE A 102 -8.55 4.10 25.65
C ILE A 102 -8.47 5.01 24.42
N LEU A 103 -9.33 6.02 24.31
CA LEU A 103 -9.29 6.96 23.19
C LEU A 103 -7.96 7.71 23.13
N GLN A 104 -7.45 8.19 24.27
CA GLN A 104 -6.16 8.88 24.38
C GLN A 104 -5.00 7.98 23.93
N ALA A 105 -5.00 6.72 24.38
CA ALA A 105 -4.00 5.74 23.97
C ALA A 105 -4.04 5.53 22.46
N VAL A 106 -5.22 5.34 21.87
CA VAL A 106 -5.40 5.15 20.43
C VAL A 106 -5.04 6.41 19.64
N ASP A 107 -5.34 7.60 20.16
CA ASP A 107 -4.97 8.89 19.55
C ASP A 107 -3.44 9.05 19.44
N SER A 108 -2.71 8.65 20.49
CA SER A 108 -1.23 8.66 20.50
C SER A 108 -0.58 7.63 19.56
N MET A 109 -1.33 6.63 19.06
CA MET A 109 -0.75 5.60 18.19
C MET A 109 -0.34 6.16 16.83
N HIS A 110 0.90 5.91 16.45
CA HIS A 110 1.38 6.15 15.09
C HIS A 110 0.93 5.04 14.14
N VAL A 111 0.29 5.46 13.06
CA VAL A 111 -0.16 4.57 12.00
C VAL A 111 1.03 4.20 11.11
N CYS A 112 1.27 2.90 10.93
CA CYS A 112 2.36 2.41 10.09
C CYS A 112 2.22 2.94 8.66
N SER A 113 3.30 3.48 8.09
CA SER A 113 3.32 4.12 6.77
C SER A 113 3.29 3.14 5.57
N GLY A 114 3.20 1.84 5.81
CA GLY A 114 3.09 0.79 4.77
C GLY A 114 4.33 0.61 3.94
N ALA A 115 4.38 -0.31 2.99
CA ALA A 115 5.52 -0.56 2.11
C ALA A 115 5.70 0.50 1.00
N GLY A 116 4.71 1.38 0.79
CA GLY A 116 4.69 2.39 -0.26
C GLY A 116 3.30 2.50 -0.88
N PHE A 117 3.16 3.26 -1.96
CA PHE A 117 1.89 3.42 -2.68
C PHE A 117 1.75 2.43 -3.82
N PHE A 118 0.51 2.12 -4.20
CA PHE A 118 0.23 1.21 -5.31
C PHE A 118 0.77 1.76 -6.64
N GLU A 119 0.73 3.07 -6.83
CA GLU A 119 1.24 3.81 -7.98
C GLU A 119 2.77 3.65 -8.13
N GLU A 120 3.49 3.53 -7.00
CA GLU A 120 4.94 3.28 -6.99
C GLU A 120 5.27 1.86 -7.46
N PHE A 121 4.38 0.90 -7.18
CA PHE A 121 4.56 -0.52 -7.43
C PHE A 121 3.31 -1.20 -8.04
N PRO A 122 2.88 -0.83 -9.27
CA PRO A 122 1.65 -1.35 -9.87
C PRO A 122 1.68 -2.86 -10.14
N PHE A 123 2.88 -3.45 -10.15
CA PHE A 123 3.08 -4.90 -10.27
C PHE A 123 2.85 -5.67 -8.96
N ALA A 124 2.72 -4.98 -7.83
CA ALA A 124 2.57 -5.56 -6.50
C ALA A 124 1.19 -6.21 -6.30
N ARG A 125 0.20 -5.95 -7.18
CA ARG A 125 -1.15 -6.54 -7.13
C ARG A 125 -1.18 -8.07 -7.06
N PHE A 126 -0.11 -8.73 -7.50
CA PHE A 126 -0.01 -10.18 -7.51
C PHE A 126 0.78 -10.75 -6.33
N HIS A 127 1.20 -9.91 -5.39
CA HIS A 127 1.98 -10.36 -4.25
C HIS A 127 1.06 -10.98 -3.19
N SER A 128 1.22 -12.27 -2.90
CA SER A 128 0.33 -13.03 -2.01
C SER A 128 0.29 -12.51 -0.57
N ASN A 129 1.37 -11.90 -0.09
CA ASN A 129 1.51 -11.39 1.28
C ASN A 129 1.21 -9.90 1.45
N LEU A 130 0.41 -9.34 0.54
CA LEU A 130 0.10 -7.91 0.52
C LEU A 130 -1.39 -7.64 0.76
N THR A 131 -1.67 -6.53 1.43
CA THR A 131 -2.99 -5.91 1.53
C THR A 131 -2.88 -4.47 1.05
N VAL A 132 -3.96 -3.95 0.47
CA VAL A 132 -4.07 -2.55 0.04
C VAL A 132 -5.04 -1.86 0.97
N TRP A 133 -4.62 -0.73 1.54
CA TRP A 133 -5.50 0.12 2.34
C TRP A 133 -5.23 1.57 1.95
N ASN A 134 -6.28 2.28 1.55
CA ASN A 134 -6.20 3.67 1.13
C ASN A 134 -5.07 3.97 0.11
N GLY A 135 -4.98 3.18 -0.97
CA GLY A 135 -3.92 3.28 -2.00
C GLY A 135 -2.52 2.84 -1.54
N SER A 136 -2.31 2.66 -0.23
CA SER A 136 -1.05 2.23 0.35
C SER A 136 -0.97 0.71 0.45
N LEU A 137 0.23 0.19 0.23
CA LEU A 137 0.56 -1.24 0.27
C LEU A 137 1.04 -1.63 1.65
N TYR A 138 0.58 -2.78 2.16
CA TYR A 138 0.96 -3.28 3.47
C TYR A 138 1.28 -4.77 3.41
N ASN A 139 2.09 -5.25 4.35
CA ASN A 139 2.22 -6.68 4.57
C ASN A 139 0.96 -7.19 5.29
N LYS A 140 0.48 -8.39 4.97
CA LYS A 140 -0.61 -9.07 5.68
C LYS A 140 -0.37 -9.20 7.19
N THR A 141 0.89 -9.29 7.62
CA THR A 141 1.28 -9.36 9.05
C THR A 141 1.53 -7.98 9.68
N CYS A 142 1.17 -6.89 9.00
CA CYS A 142 1.29 -5.55 9.56
C CYS A 142 0.26 -5.36 10.68
N THR A 143 0.73 -4.96 11.87
CA THR A 143 -0.07 -4.68 13.06
C THR A 143 -0.84 -3.35 13.01
N GLY A 144 -0.80 -2.62 11.88
CA GLY A 144 -1.41 -1.30 11.73
C GLY A 144 -0.63 -0.15 12.38
N THR A 145 0.08 -0.39 13.48
CA THR A 145 0.78 0.63 14.28
C THR A 145 2.32 0.49 14.22
N SER A 146 3.03 1.61 14.11
CA SER A 146 4.49 1.72 14.19
C SER A 146 4.87 3.21 14.16
N SER A 147 5.95 3.62 14.83
CA SER A 147 6.48 4.99 14.76
C SER A 147 6.77 5.46 13.34
N GLU A 148 7.19 4.53 12.47
CA GLU A 148 7.37 4.78 11.04
C GLU A 148 6.77 3.61 10.23
N ARG A 149 7.60 2.62 9.94
CA ARG A 149 7.29 1.46 9.12
C ARG A 149 7.67 0.22 9.92
N CYS A 150 6.70 -0.66 10.15
CA CYS A 150 6.97 -1.91 10.86
C CYS A 150 7.94 -2.79 10.07
N VAL A 151 8.57 -3.75 10.76
CA VAL A 151 9.58 -4.66 10.17
C VAL A 151 9.03 -5.39 8.94
N ALA A 152 7.80 -5.90 9.00
CA ALA A 152 7.15 -6.60 7.89
C ALA A 152 6.99 -5.71 6.64
N CYS A 153 6.60 -4.44 6.82
CA CYS A 153 6.47 -3.47 5.74
C CYS A 153 7.83 -2.98 5.22
N LYS A 154 8.86 -2.89 6.08
CA LYS A 154 10.25 -2.60 5.67
C LYS A 154 10.77 -3.69 4.73
N TYR A 155 10.57 -4.96 5.11
CA TYR A 155 10.99 -6.10 4.29
C TYR A 155 10.22 -6.17 2.96
N LEU A 156 8.90 -5.98 3.00
CA LEU A 156 8.06 -5.93 1.79
C LEU A 156 8.52 -4.82 0.83
N ARG A 157 8.81 -3.61 1.34
CA ARG A 157 9.31 -2.50 0.51
C ARG A 157 10.62 -2.88 -0.20
N LYS A 158 11.56 -3.52 0.51
CA LYS A 158 12.82 -4.00 -0.08
C LYS A 158 12.59 -5.01 -1.22
N ILE A 159 11.66 -5.95 -1.04
CA ILE A 159 11.28 -6.91 -2.09
C ILE A 159 10.72 -6.18 -3.31
N LEU A 160 9.79 -5.24 -3.11
CA LEU A 160 9.15 -4.48 -4.19
C LEU A 160 10.17 -3.64 -4.97
N ILE A 161 11.06 -2.94 -4.27
CA ILE A 161 12.15 -2.17 -4.91
C ILE A 161 13.05 -3.09 -5.75
N ASN A 162 13.48 -4.23 -5.19
CA ASN A 162 14.32 -5.19 -5.90
C ASN A 162 13.63 -5.76 -7.15
N GLN A 163 12.33 -6.07 -7.06
CA GLN A 163 11.55 -6.55 -8.19
C GLN A 163 11.42 -5.48 -9.28
N ARG A 164 11.22 -4.20 -8.90
CA ARG A 164 11.21 -3.06 -9.83
C ARG A 164 12.55 -2.95 -10.57
N CYS A 165 13.67 -3.03 -9.84
CA CYS A 165 15.01 -2.97 -10.43
C CYS A 165 15.28 -4.13 -11.40
N ARG A 166 14.94 -5.37 -11.02
CA ARG A 166 15.07 -6.55 -11.90
C ARG A 166 14.26 -6.38 -13.20
N ARG A 167 13.01 -5.89 -13.10
CA ARG A 167 12.16 -5.63 -14.27
C ARG A 167 12.71 -4.53 -15.19
N LYS A 168 13.36 -3.50 -14.65
CA LYS A 168 14.05 -2.49 -15.46
C LYS A 168 15.26 -3.09 -16.18
N LYS A 169 16.05 -3.93 -15.48
CA LYS A 169 17.22 -4.59 -16.05
C LYS A 169 16.84 -5.52 -17.22
N THR A 170 15.82 -6.37 -17.06
CA THR A 170 15.38 -7.28 -18.14
C THR A 170 14.85 -6.52 -19.36
N LYS A 171 14.17 -5.39 -19.19
CA LYS A 171 13.77 -4.52 -20.31
C LYS A 171 14.98 -3.96 -21.07
N SER A 172 16.01 -3.53 -20.35
CA SER A 172 17.27 -3.04 -20.96
C SER A 172 18.02 -4.15 -21.69
N GLU A 173 18.14 -5.34 -21.08
CA GLU A 173 18.81 -6.50 -21.68
C GLU A 173 18.10 -6.98 -22.95
N THR A 174 16.77 -7.08 -22.92
CA THR A 174 15.99 -7.46 -24.11
C THR A 174 16.09 -6.44 -25.24
N HIS A 175 16.20 -5.15 -24.92
CA HIS A 175 16.45 -4.10 -25.91
C HIS A 175 17.85 -4.23 -26.52
N LEU A 176 18.88 -4.44 -25.69
CA LEU A 176 20.25 -4.66 -26.16
C LEU A 176 20.35 -5.92 -27.03
N ALA A 177 19.74 -7.03 -26.61
CA ALA A 177 19.71 -8.27 -27.37
C ALA A 177 19.05 -8.09 -28.74
N ARG A 178 17.95 -7.32 -28.83
CA ARG A 178 17.32 -6.96 -30.11
C ARG A 178 18.26 -6.13 -31.00
N LYS A 179 18.95 -5.14 -30.43
CA LYS A 179 19.92 -4.30 -31.15
C LYS A 179 21.09 -5.13 -31.69
N ILE A 180 21.61 -6.06 -30.90
CA ILE A 180 22.68 -6.98 -31.32
C ILE A 180 22.18 -7.87 -32.46
N LYS A 181 21.00 -8.50 -32.34
CA LYS A 181 20.42 -9.33 -33.41
C LYS A 181 20.28 -8.57 -34.73
N SER A 182 19.78 -7.33 -34.68
CA SER A 182 19.65 -6.47 -35.86
C SER A 182 21.01 -6.17 -36.50
N LYS A 183 22.02 -5.76 -35.72
CA LYS A 183 23.38 -5.51 -36.22
C LYS A 183 24.01 -6.76 -36.83
N THR A 184 23.89 -7.91 -36.16
CA THR A 184 24.40 -9.19 -36.67
C THR A 184 23.74 -9.56 -38.00
N GLN A 185 22.43 -9.33 -38.15
CA GLN A 185 21.73 -9.57 -39.41
C GLN A 185 22.21 -8.62 -40.52
N ALA A 186 22.44 -7.34 -40.21
CA ALA A 186 22.98 -6.37 -41.17
C ALA A 186 24.39 -6.78 -41.65
N VAL A 187 25.27 -7.20 -40.75
CA VAL A 187 26.61 -7.69 -41.09
C VAL A 187 26.53 -8.92 -41.98
N ARG A 188 25.63 -9.87 -41.70
CA ARG A 188 25.41 -11.05 -42.57
C ARG A 188 24.99 -10.65 -43.99
N ARG A 189 24.05 -9.71 -44.12
CA ARG A 189 23.62 -9.18 -45.44
C ARG A 189 24.76 -8.48 -46.17
N LEU A 190 25.57 -7.69 -45.47
CA LEU A 190 26.71 -7.00 -46.06
C LEU A 190 27.77 -7.98 -46.56
N LYS A 191 28.11 -9.00 -45.76
CA LYS A 191 29.03 -10.08 -46.16
C LYS A 191 28.54 -10.80 -47.41
N ALA A 192 27.25 -11.12 -47.49
CA ALA A 192 26.67 -11.75 -48.68
C ALA A 192 26.81 -10.86 -49.93
N LYS A 193 26.56 -9.55 -49.80
CA LYS A 193 26.77 -8.60 -50.92
C LYS A 193 28.22 -8.52 -51.36
N VAL A 194 29.17 -8.43 -50.43
CA VAL A 194 30.61 -8.39 -50.74
C VAL A 194 31.04 -9.66 -51.48
N GLU A 195 30.55 -10.83 -51.06
CA GLU A 195 30.85 -12.10 -51.71
C GLU A 195 30.31 -12.16 -53.15
N ILE A 196 29.11 -11.63 -53.40
CA ILE A 196 28.55 -11.52 -54.76
C ILE A 196 29.44 -10.64 -55.64
N VAL A 197 29.84 -9.46 -55.15
CA VAL A 197 30.72 -8.55 -55.89
C VAL A 197 32.05 -9.21 -56.19
N ARG A 198 32.67 -9.86 -55.19
CA ARG A 198 33.95 -10.57 -55.36
C ARG A 198 33.88 -11.66 -56.44
N ARG A 199 32.78 -12.44 -56.47
CA ARG A 199 32.57 -13.45 -57.52
C ARG A 199 32.43 -12.82 -58.91
N ALA A 200 31.66 -11.75 -59.02
CA ALA A 200 31.48 -11.03 -60.29
C ALA A 200 32.81 -10.49 -60.83
N SER A 201 33.66 -9.93 -59.97
CA SER A 201 34.99 -9.42 -60.34
C SER A 201 35.92 -10.51 -60.88
N CYS A 202 35.89 -11.70 -60.29
CA CYS A 202 36.71 -12.85 -60.73
C CYS A 202 36.28 -13.38 -62.11
N SER A 203 34.97 -13.36 -62.40
CA SER A 203 34.42 -13.74 -63.72
C SER A 203 34.78 -12.74 -64.82
N THR A 204 34.92 -11.45 -64.51
CA THR A 204 35.34 -10.44 -65.49
C THR A 204 36.83 -10.47 -65.84
N GLU A 205 37.70 -10.94 -64.94
CA GLU A 205 39.13 -11.09 -65.24
C GLU A 205 39.43 -12.31 -66.12
N SER A 206 38.61 -13.37 -66.02
CA SER A 206 38.74 -14.56 -66.87
C SER A 206 38.26 -14.31 -68.30
N GLY A 207 37.23 -13.48 -68.51
CA GLY A 207 36.77 -13.10 -69.86
C GLY A 207 37.69 -12.12 -70.61
N LYS A 208 38.50 -11.30 -69.92
CA LYS A 208 39.46 -10.38 -70.56
C LYS A 208 40.75 -11.03 -71.05
N ARG A 209 41.04 -12.28 -70.65
CA ARG A 209 42.24 -13.01 -71.08
C ARG A 209 42.05 -13.76 -72.41
N GLU A 210 40.82 -14.05 -72.81
CA GLU A 210 40.56 -14.72 -74.10
C GLU A 210 40.48 -13.75 -75.30
N ASP A 211 40.33 -12.45 -75.08
CA ASP A 211 40.19 -11.45 -76.15
C ASP A 211 41.53 -10.79 -76.60
N ARG A 212 42.68 -11.34 -76.17
CA ARG A 212 44.03 -10.92 -76.62
C ARG A 212 44.71 -11.92 -77.57
N GLY A 213 43.93 -12.80 -78.20
CA GLY A 213 44.42 -13.90 -79.03
C GLY A 213 43.89 -13.90 -80.46
N ASN A 214 43.76 -12.75 -81.13
CA ASN A 214 43.53 -12.76 -82.59
C ASN A 214 44.02 -11.47 -83.27
N GLY A 215 45.34 -11.23 -83.23
CA GLY A 215 46.01 -10.22 -84.05
C GLY A 215 46.64 -10.91 -85.27
N THR A 216 46.05 -10.68 -86.43
CA THR A 216 46.43 -11.20 -87.76
C THR A 216 47.83 -10.69 -88.16
N PRO A 217 48.69 -11.48 -88.85
CA PRO A 217 50.00 -11.02 -89.28
C PRO A 217 49.87 -10.12 -90.52
N GLU A 218 50.29 -8.87 -90.38
CA GLU A 218 50.37 -7.88 -91.45
C GLU A 218 51.62 -8.15 -92.31
N LYS A 219 51.38 -8.24 -93.62
CA LYS A 219 52.31 -8.68 -94.66
C LYS A 219 53.38 -7.61 -94.94
N GLU A 220 54.65 -8.02 -94.95
CA GLU A 220 55.78 -7.28 -95.53
C GLU A 220 55.46 -6.76 -96.94
N ARG A 221 55.71 -5.46 -97.16
CA ARG A 221 56.01 -4.91 -98.48
C ARG A 221 57.33 -4.14 -98.44
N GLN A 222 58.16 -4.52 -99.39
CA GLN A 222 59.53 -4.09 -99.67
C GLN A 222 59.70 -2.60 -99.98
N PRO A 223 60.96 -2.09 -99.95
CA PRO A 223 61.31 -0.68 -100.08
C PRO A 223 61.50 -0.26 -101.54
N SER A 224 61.43 1.05 -101.80
CA SER A 224 61.92 1.66 -103.04
C SER A 224 62.36 3.10 -102.77
N SER A 225 63.68 3.30 -102.93
CA SER A 225 64.43 4.48 -103.39
C SER A 225 64.18 5.85 -102.76
#